data_AF-A0A7W1P546-F1
#
_entry.id   AF-A0A7W1P546-F1
#
_cell.length_a   1.000
_cell.length_b   1.000
_cell.length_c   1.000
_cell.angle_alpha   90.00
_cell.angle_beta   90.00
_cell.angle_gamma   90.00
#
_symmetry.space_group_name_H-M   'P 1'
#
loop_
_entity.id
_entity.type
_entity.pdbx_description
1 polymer ?
#
loop_
_entity_poly.entity_id
_entity_poly.type
_entity_poly.pdbx_seq_one_letter_code
_entity_poly.pdbx_strand_id
1 'polypeptide(L)' 'MPTDFDELKRQLVQTDEEFRQLVTQHHDLDERIQNLTSRHYLSEPEQVEEIRLKKRKLYLKDQMEAVLRRAGNEPAHAQG' A
#
# COMPACT_ATOMS: atom_id res chain seq x y z
N MET A 1 0.43 11.27 16.50
CA MET A 1 1.35 12.00 15.61
C MET A 1 1.36 11.28 14.28
N PRO A 2 1.08 11.95 13.15
CA PRO A 2 1.36 11.37 11.84
C PRO A 2 2.86 11.09 11.78
N THR A 3 3.23 9.84 11.50
CA THR A 3 4.63 9.47 11.28
C THR A 3 5.11 10.15 10.00
N ASP A 4 6.41 10.47 9.90
CA ASP A 4 7.02 11.07 8.71
C ASP A 4 6.69 10.29 7.41
N PHE A 5 6.45 8.98 7.56
CA PHE A 5 5.97 8.09 6.51
C PHE A 5 4.56 8.44 5.98
N ASP A 6 3.64 8.86 6.84
CA ASP A 6 2.28 9.26 6.45
C ASP A 6 2.29 10.61 5.71
N GLU A 7 3.17 11.53 6.12
CA GLU A 7 3.31 12.82 5.46
C GLU A 7 3.95 12.68 4.07
N LEU A 8 5.02 11.88 3.95
CA LEU A 8 5.66 11.58 2.66
C LEU A 8 4.71 10.82 1.73
N LYS A 9 3.91 9.90 2.28
CA LYS A 9 2.80 9.25 1.57
C LYS A 9 1.80 10.26 1.01
N ARG A 10 1.36 11.23 1.81
CA ARG A 10 0.39 12.25 1.36
C ARG A 10 0.93 13.10 0.23
N GLN A 11 2.20 13.50 0.31
CA GLN A 11 2.86 14.24 -0.76
C GLN A 11 2.92 13.41 -2.04
N LEU A 12 3.38 12.15 -1.96
CA LEU A 12 3.45 11.25 -3.09
C LEU A 12 2.08 10.94 -3.70
N VAL A 13 1.03 10.76 -2.89
CA VAL A 13 -0.34 10.59 -3.42
C VAL A 13 -0.80 11.79 -4.26
N GLN A 14 -0.29 13.00 -3.97
CA GLN A 14 -0.64 14.20 -4.71
C GLN A 14 0.24 14.41 -5.95
N THR A 15 1.52 14.05 -5.88
CA THR A 15 2.50 14.31 -6.95
C THR A 15 2.71 13.11 -7.88
N ASP A 16 2.47 11.89 -7.40
CA ASP A 16 2.80 10.63 -8.06
C ASP A 16 1.54 9.76 -8.22
N GLU A 17 1.10 9.61 -9.47
CA GLU A 17 -0.12 8.85 -9.81
C GLU A 17 0.04 7.35 -9.53
N GLU A 18 1.26 6.80 -9.70
CA GLU A 18 1.58 5.42 -9.37
C GLU A 18 1.35 5.15 -7.88
N PHE A 19 1.86 6.05 -7.03
CA PHE A 19 1.69 5.95 -5.59
C PHE A 19 0.23 6.05 -5.16
N ARG A 20 -0.54 6.95 -5.78
CA ARG A 20 -1.99 7.06 -5.55
C ARG A 20 -2.73 5.76 -5.90
N GLN A 21 -2.36 5.12 -7.00
CA GLN A 21 -2.92 3.81 -7.39
C GLN A 21 -2.53 2.72 -6.38
N LEU A 22 -1.29 2.72 -5.89
CA LEU A 22 -0.83 1.77 -4.86
C LEU A 22 -1.60 1.92 -3.54
N VAL A 23 -1.84 3.15 -3.09
CA VAL A 23 -2.61 3.42 -1.87
C VAL A 23 -4.06 2.99 -2.02
N THR A 24 -4.67 3.24 -3.18
CA THR A 24 -6.05 2.82 -3.48
C THR A 24 -6.16 1.29 -3.46
N GLN A 25 -5.23 0.59 -4.13
CA GLN A 25 -5.18 -0.87 -4.12
C GLN A 25 -4.92 -1.43 -2.72
N HIS A 26 -4.09 -0.78 -1.92
CA HIS A 26 -3.82 -1.20 -0.55
C HIS A 26 -5.09 -1.11 0.31
N HIS A 27 -5.90 -0.07 0.15
CA HIS A 27 -7.16 0.07 0.86
C HIS A 27 -8.17 -1.02 0.46
N ASP A 28 -8.32 -1.31 -0.84
CA ASP A 28 -9.18 -2.41 -1.32
C ASP A 28 -8.76 -3.77 -0.75
N LEU A 29 -7.45 -4.05 -0.76
CA LEU A 29 -6.92 -5.28 -0.17
C LEU A 29 -7.12 -5.32 1.33
N ASP A 30 -6.95 -4.20 2.04
CA ASP A 30 -7.16 -4.14 3.48
C ASP A 30 -8.60 -4.45 3.84
N GLU A 31 -9.58 -3.82 3.16
CA GLU A 31 -11.00 -4.11 3.36
C GLU A 31 -11.35 -5.57 3.05
N ARG A 32 -10.82 -6.13 1.95
CA ARG A 32 -11.01 -7.56 1.64
C ARG A 32 -10.42 -8.48 2.70
N ILE A 33 -9.21 -8.20 3.17
CA ILE A 33 -8.58 -8.95 4.25
C ILE A 33 -9.40 -8.81 5.54
N GLN A 34 -9.88 -7.60 5.85
CA GLN A 34 -10.70 -7.36 7.03
C GLN A 34 -12.02 -8.14 6.97
N ASN A 35 -12.66 -8.17 5.80
CA ASN A 35 -13.88 -8.93 5.58
C ASN A 35 -13.65 -10.43 5.83
N LEU A 36 -12.56 -10.99 5.29
CA LEU A 36 -12.20 -12.40 5.50
C LEU A 36 -11.81 -12.68 6.96
N THR A 37 -10.93 -11.87 7.54
CA THR A 37 -10.45 -12.05 8.93
C THR A 37 -11.56 -11.82 9.97
N SER A 38 -12.59 -11.04 9.63
CA SER A 38 -13.79 -10.90 10.47
C SER A 38 -14.64 -12.17 10.48
N ARG A 39 -14.48 -13.08 9.51
CA ARG A 39 -15.15 -14.38 9.50
C ARG A 39 -14.37 -15.36 10.37
N HIS A 40 -14.94 -15.75 11.50
CA HIS A 40 -14.31 -16.67 12.46
C HIS A 40 -14.05 -18.08 11.88
N TYR A 41 -14.79 -18.46 10.84
CA TYR A 41 -14.59 -19.70 10.09
C TYR A 41 -14.50 -19.38 8.60
N LEU A 42 -13.27 -19.33 8.10
CA LEU A 42 -12.95 -19.20 6.68
C LEU A 42 -12.97 -20.59 6.04
N SER A 43 -13.65 -20.73 4.91
CA SER A 43 -13.57 -21.95 4.10
C SER A 43 -12.17 -22.09 3.48
N GLU A 44 -11.76 -23.31 3.08
CA GLU A 44 -10.52 -23.55 2.34
C GLU A 44 -10.22 -22.53 1.21
N PRO A 45 -11.17 -22.21 0.30
CA PRO A 45 -10.93 -21.18 -0.72
C PRO A 45 -10.69 -19.79 -0.14
N GLU A 46 -11.34 -19.46 0.98
CA GLU A 46 -11.21 -18.16 1.63
C GLU A 46 -9.90 -18.03 2.40
N GLN A 47 -9.39 -19.11 2.99
CA GLN A 47 -8.05 -19.17 3.59
C GLN A 47 -6.97 -18.91 2.53
N VAL A 48 -7.11 -19.53 1.35
CA VAL A 48 -6.20 -19.32 0.22
C VAL A 48 -6.27 -17.87 -0.26
N GLU A 49 -7.47 -17.30 -0.35
CA GLU A 49 -7.68 -15.90 -0.70
C GLU A 49 -7.03 -14.97 0.34
N GLU A 50 -7.22 -15.21 1.64
CA GLU A 50 -6.59 -14.44 2.71
C GLU A 50 -5.05 -14.44 2.60
N ILE A 51 -4.46 -15.62 2.37
CA ILE A 51 -3.01 -15.75 2.18
C ILE A 51 -2.54 -15.01 0.92
N ARG A 52 -3.29 -15.10 -0.19
CA ARG A 52 -3.01 -14.36 -1.42
C ARG A 52 -3.09 -12.85 -1.21
N LEU A 53 -4.12 -12.37 -0.52
CA LEU A 53 -4.32 -10.97 -0.22
C LEU A 53 -3.22 -10.44 0.73
N LYS A 54 -2.83 -11.20 1.77
CA LYS A 54 -1.69 -10.85 2.63
C LYS A 54 -0.39 -10.72 1.83
N LYS A 55 -0.10 -11.65 0.91
CA LYS A 55 1.06 -11.56 0.01
C LYS A 55 0.98 -10.32 -0.88
N ARG A 56 -0.20 -10.03 -1.43
CA ARG A 56 -0.42 -8.84 -2.28
C ARG A 56 -0.25 -7.54 -1.50
N LYS A 57 -0.73 -7.49 -0.26
CA LYS A 57 -0.53 -6.35 0.66
C LYS A 57 0.94 -6.14 0.98
N LEU A 58 1.69 -7.23 1.21
CA LEU A 58 3.14 -7.15 1.40
C LEU A 58 3.84 -6.61 0.15
N TYR A 59 3.44 -7.07 -1.04
CA TYR A 59 3.96 -6.59 -2.31
C TYR A 59 3.66 -5.10 -2.54
N LEU A 60 2.44 -4.63 -2.25
CA LEU A 60 2.11 -3.20 -2.33
C LEU A 60 2.93 -2.37 -1.34
N LYS A 61 3.19 -2.90 -0.14
CA LYS A 61 4.06 -2.24 0.83
C LYS A 61 5.48 -2.10 0.28
N ASP A 62 6.01 -3.16 -0.31
CA ASP A 62 7.33 -3.17 -0.97
C ASP A 62 7.39 -2.16 -2.13
N GLN A 63 6.35 -2.11 -2.98
CA GLN A 63 6.25 -1.12 -4.04
C GLN A 63 6.17 0.31 -3.51
N MET A 64 5.35 0.56 -2.47
CA MET A 64 5.31 1.87 -1.83
C MET A 64 6.68 2.26 -1.29
N GLU A 65 7.39 1.33 -0.64
CA GLU A 65 8.73 1.57 -0.11
C GLU A 65 9.74 1.85 -1.22
N ALA A 66 9.64 1.17 -2.37
CA ALA A 66 10.46 1.44 -3.55
C ALA A 66 10.21 2.85 -4.11
N VAL A 67 8.94 3.28 -4.21
CA VAL A 67 8.59 4.65 -4.64
C VAL A 67 9.06 5.68 -3.62
N LEU A 68 8.86 5.44 -2.31
CA LEU A 68 9.35 6.32 -1.25
C LEU A 68 10.87 6.43 -1.26
N ARG A 69 11.57 5.32 -1.49
CA ARG A 69 13.03 5.29 -1.60
C ARG A 69 13.51 6.04 -2.84
N ARG A 70 12.79 5.92 -3.95
CA ARG A 70 13.06 6.70 -5.16
C ARG A 70 12.83 8.19 -4.89
N ALA A 71 11.68 8.57 -4.33
CA ALA A 71 11.33 9.95 -4.04
C ALA A 71 12.26 10.61 -3.01
N GLY A 72 12.73 9.85 -2.02
CA GLY A 72 13.72 10.33 -1.05
C GLY A 72 15.16 10.36 -1.58
N ASN A 73 15.44 9.62 -2.66
CA ASN A 73 16.76 9.59 -3.32
C ASN A 73 16.82 10.45 -4.59
N GLU A 74 15.69 10.91 -5.10
CA GLU A 74 15.63 12.01 -6.07
C GLU A 74 15.73 13.31 -5.26
N PRO A 75 16.88 14.03 -5.27
CA PRO A 75 16.91 15.37 -4.73
C PRO A 75 15.90 16.18 -5.55
N ALA A 76 14.92 16.74 -4.86
CA ALA A 76 13.87 17.61 -5.35
C ALA A 76 14.21 18.26 -6.70
N HIS A 77 13.39 17.97 -7.72
CA HIS A 77 13.17 18.82 -8.89
C HIS A 77 14.34 19.77 -9.21
N ALA A 78 15.28 19.32 -10.05
CA ALA A 78 15.96 20.23 -10.95
C ALA A 78 14.93 20.76 -11.96
N GLN A 79 14.11 21.71 -11.53
CA GLN A 79 13.27 22.52 -12.40
C GLN A 79 13.39 23.99 -11.95
N GLY A 80 14.26 24.69 -12.68
CA GLY A 80 14.60 26.10 -12.56
C GLY A 80 15.79 26.40 -13.45
#